data_AF-A0A380G132-F1
#
_entry.id   AF-A0A380G132-F1
#
_cell.length_a   1.000
_cell.length_b   1.000
_cell.length_c   1.000
_cell.angle_alpha   90.00
_cell.angle_beta   90.00
_cell.angle_gamma   90.00
#
_symmetry.space_group_name_H-M   'P 1'
#
loop_
_entity.id
_entity.type
_entity.pdbx_description
1 polymer ?
#
loop_
_entity_poly.entity_id
_entity_poly.type
_entity_poly.pdbx_seq_one_letter_code
_entity_poly.pdbx_strand_id
1 'polypeptide(L)'
;MNNNNDSLLNKNRNRTSNYENTMLDTSERYSVLPAQSLRVKGVIHSKAVALKRYGLYDNLNDILEEALEKLIEARSDSEKEFIREQEREENEQKLRRLKSKNKS
;
A
#
# COMPACT_ATOMS: atom_id res chain seq x y z
N MET A 1 -11.02 33.60 -48.02
CA MET A 1 -10.23 33.83 -46.80
C MET A 1 -10.82 32.97 -45.69
N ASN A 2 -10.28 31.76 -45.48
CA ASN A 2 -10.70 30.90 -44.38
C ASN A 2 -9.61 30.97 -43.30
N ASN A 3 -9.87 31.76 -42.26
CA ASN A 3 -9.02 31.80 -41.08
C ASN A 3 -9.36 30.59 -40.21
N ASN A 4 -8.65 29.48 -40.44
CA ASN A 4 -8.61 28.38 -39.50
C ASN A 4 -7.75 28.83 -38.31
N ASN A 5 -8.40 29.40 -37.30
CA ASN A 5 -7.78 29.65 -36.01
C ASN A 5 -7.56 28.30 -35.32
N ASP A 6 -6.41 27.67 -35.59
CA ASP A 6 -5.90 26.56 -34.80
C ASP A 6 -5.56 27.09 -33.40
N SER A 7 -6.58 27.04 -32.54
CA SER A 7 -6.50 27.46 -31.15
C SER A 7 -5.46 26.62 -30.41
N LEU A 8 -4.50 27.31 -29.78
CA LEU A 8 -3.50 26.73 -28.88
C LEU A 8 -4.15 26.00 -27.68
N LEU A 9 -5.44 26.20 -27.42
CA LEU A 9 -6.21 25.47 -26.40
C LEU A 9 -6.40 23.99 -26.73
N ASN A 10 -6.23 23.57 -27.99
CA ASN A 10 -6.41 22.16 -28.36
C ASN A 10 -5.17 21.28 -28.06
N LYS A 11 -4.07 21.88 -27.59
CA LYS A 11 -2.83 21.15 -27.24
C LYS A 11 -2.77 20.63 -25.80
N ASN A 12 -3.75 20.99 -24.95
CA ASN A 12 -3.72 20.68 -23.52
C ASN A 12 -4.53 19.45 -23.07
N ARG A 13 -5.12 18.66 -23.98
CA ARG A 13 -5.95 17.51 -23.58
C ARG A 13 -5.20 16.21 -23.28
N ASN A 14 -3.90 16.12 -23.57
CA ASN A 14 -3.15 14.85 -23.43
C ASN A 14 -1.95 14.92 -22.47
N ARG A 15 -1.85 15.94 -21.59
CA ARG A 15 -0.65 16.13 -20.74
C ARG A 15 -0.85 15.99 -19.23
N THR A 16 -2.05 15.71 -18.74
CA THR A 16 -2.33 15.70 -17.30
C THR A 16 -2.44 14.31 -16.66
N SER A 17 -2.46 13.19 -17.39
CA SER A 17 -2.70 11.88 -16.75
C SER A 17 -1.46 11.21 -16.14
N ASN A 18 -0.25 11.64 -16.50
CA ASN A 18 0.97 10.88 -16.18
C ASN A 18 1.89 11.53 -15.12
N TYR A 19 1.64 12.78 -14.72
CA TYR A 19 2.46 13.47 -13.72
C TYR A 19 1.96 13.29 -12.27
N GLU A 20 0.71 12.86 -12.05
CA GLU A 20 0.16 12.72 -10.69
C GLU A 20 0.59 11.42 -9.95
N ASN A 21 1.18 10.45 -10.64
CA ASN A 21 1.51 9.14 -10.05
C ASN A 21 2.94 9.01 -9.49
N THR A 22 3.80 10.00 -9.66
CA THR A 22 5.21 9.93 -9.21
C THR A 22 5.50 10.70 -7.93
N MET A 23 4.52 11.43 -7.37
CA MET A 23 4.67 12.23 -6.15
C MET A 23 3.76 11.82 -4.99
N LEU A 24 2.96 10.76 -5.13
CA LEU A 24 2.25 10.19 -3.99
C LEU A 24 3.23 9.33 -3.20
N ASP A 25 3.49 9.73 -1.95
CA ASP A 25 4.23 8.89 -1.02
C ASP A 25 3.57 7.51 -0.97
N THR A 26 4.37 6.45 -1.10
CA THR A 26 3.88 5.07 -1.15
C THR A 26 3.06 4.72 0.10
N SER A 27 3.37 5.36 1.23
CA SER A 27 2.61 5.28 2.48
C SER A 27 1.18 5.81 2.32
N GLU A 28 1.01 7.00 1.74
CA GLU A 28 -0.29 7.61 1.45
C GLU A 28 -1.08 6.79 0.44
N ARG A 29 -0.40 6.20 -0.55
CA ARG A 29 -1.02 5.38 -1.60
C ARG A 29 -1.74 4.15 -1.05
N TYR A 30 -1.20 3.55 0.02
CA TYR A 30 -1.75 2.33 0.62
C TYR A 30 -2.57 2.57 1.89
N SER A 31 -2.62 3.82 2.39
CA SER A 31 -3.48 4.22 3.52
C SER A 31 -4.97 3.89 3.31
N VAL A 32 -5.42 3.84 2.05
CA VAL A 32 -6.80 3.54 1.65
C VAL A 32 -7.13 2.05 1.61
N LEU A 33 -6.16 1.17 1.89
CA LEU A 33 -6.39 -0.27 1.94
C LEU A 33 -7.28 -0.63 3.14
N PRO A 34 -8.29 -1.50 2.96
CA PRO A 34 -9.18 -1.88 4.04
C PRO A 34 -8.45 -2.75 5.06
N ALA A 35 -8.79 -2.58 6.33
CA ALA A 35 -8.36 -3.49 7.38
C ALA A 35 -8.86 -4.91 7.09
N GLN A 36 -7.99 -5.90 7.31
CA GLN A 36 -8.31 -7.31 7.09
C GLN A 36 -8.25 -8.08 8.41
N SER A 37 -9.14 -9.07 8.56
CA SER A 37 -9.11 -9.98 9.70
C SER A 37 -8.14 -11.12 9.45
N LEU A 38 -7.13 -11.25 10.29
CA LEU A 38 -6.20 -12.38 10.29
C LEU A 38 -6.58 -13.39 11.39
N ARG A 39 -6.91 -14.62 11.01
CA ARG A 39 -7.15 -15.70 11.98
C ARG A 39 -5.83 -16.36 12.37
N VAL A 40 -5.54 -16.42 13.66
CA VAL A 40 -4.32 -17.05 14.21
C VAL A 40 -4.65 -18.15 15.22
N LYS A 41 -3.69 -19.04 15.48
CA LYS A 41 -3.81 -20.05 16.56
C LYS A 41 -3.89 -19.36 17.92
N GLY A 42 -4.65 -19.95 18.86
CA GLY A 42 -4.83 -19.38 20.21
C GLY A 42 -3.52 -19.15 20.97
N VAL A 43 -2.52 -20.00 20.76
CA VAL A 43 -1.18 -19.82 21.36
C VAL A 43 -0.50 -18.56 20.83
N ILE A 44 -0.61 -18.26 19.53
CA ILE A 44 -0.04 -17.05 18.91
C ILE A 44 -0.76 -15.81 19.43
N HIS A 45 -2.09 -15.85 19.46
CA HIS A 45 -2.90 -14.77 20.01
C HIS A 45 -2.52 -14.46 21.46
N SER A 46 -2.38 -15.48 22.31
CA SER A 46 -2.01 -15.32 23.72
C SER A 46 -0.63 -14.69 23.89
N LYS A 47 0.35 -15.09 23.06
CA LYS A 47 1.68 -14.47 23.03
C LYS A 47 1.61 -13.00 22.61
N ALA A 48 0.86 -12.69 21.56
CA ALA A 48 0.70 -11.31 21.08
C ALA A 48 0.06 -10.42 22.15
N VAL A 49 -0.96 -10.91 22.86
CA VAL A 49 -1.58 -10.19 23.98
C VAL A 49 -0.61 -9.98 25.15
N ALA A 50 0.22 -10.97 25.46
CA ALA A 50 1.24 -10.83 26.50
C ALA A 50 2.29 -9.77 26.13
N LEU A 51 2.78 -9.80 24.87
CA LEU A 51 3.70 -8.80 24.34
C LEU A 51 3.09 -7.40 24.34
N LYS A 52 1.81 -7.27 23.98
CA LYS A 52 1.09 -6.01 24.04
C LYS A 52 1.16 -5.38 25.42
N ARG A 53 0.87 -6.19 26.44
CA ARG A 53 0.85 -5.74 27.85
C ARG A 53 2.24 -5.43 28.38
N TYR A 54 3.24 -6.24 28.00
CA TYR A 54 4.62 -6.08 28.45
C TYR A 54 5.31 -4.87 27.81
N GLY A 55 5.19 -4.73 26.49
CA GLY A 55 5.84 -3.67 25.71
C GLY A 55 5.04 -2.38 25.61
N LEU A 56 3.88 -2.29 26.27
CA LEU A 56 2.99 -1.11 26.25
C LEU A 56 2.55 -0.69 24.84
N TYR A 57 2.31 -1.66 23.96
CA TYR A 57 1.79 -1.38 22.61
C TYR A 57 0.30 -1.01 22.67
N ASP A 58 -0.09 -0.02 21.88
CA ASP A 58 -1.47 0.47 21.81
C ASP A 58 -2.40 -0.56 21.16
N ASN A 59 -1.91 -1.23 20.12
CA ASN A 59 -2.70 -2.22 19.38
C ASN A 59 -1.86 -3.46 18.98
N LEU A 60 -2.54 -4.51 18.48
CA LEU A 60 -1.86 -5.73 18.04
C LEU A 60 -1.18 -5.57 16.66
N ASN A 61 -1.59 -4.58 15.86
CA ASN A 61 -0.96 -4.31 14.57
C ASN A 61 0.46 -3.79 14.77
N ASP A 62 0.71 -2.92 15.75
CA ASP A 62 2.05 -2.39 16.05
C ASP A 62 3.04 -3.54 16.35
N ILE A 63 2.58 -4.55 17.10
CA ILE A 63 3.37 -5.75 17.41
C ILE A 63 3.64 -6.58 16.17
N LEU A 64 2.62 -6.72 15.30
CA LEU A 64 2.75 -7.47 14.06
C LEU A 64 3.68 -6.77 13.08
N GLU A 65 3.60 -5.45 12.96
CA GLU A 65 4.46 -4.62 12.14
C GLU A 65 5.91 -4.77 12.57
N GLU A 66 6.21 -4.60 13.86
CA GLU A 66 7.56 -4.78 14.38
C GLU A 66 8.07 -6.21 14.18
N ALA A 67 7.22 -7.22 14.41
CA ALA A 67 7.61 -8.61 14.23
C ALA A 67 7.89 -8.98 12.77
N LEU A 68 7.10 -8.45 11.84
CA LEU A 68 7.29 -8.64 10.41
C LEU A 68 8.56 -7.93 9.94
N GLU A 69 8.80 -6.70 10.38
CA GLU A 69 10.01 -5.98 9.99
C GLU A 69 11.28 -6.64 10.52
N LYS A 70 11.29 -7.09 11.78
CA LYS A 70 12.41 -7.89 12.31
C LYS A 70 12.65 -9.17 11.52
N LEU A 71 11.58 -9.81 11.03
CA LEU A 71 11.69 -11.02 10.22
C LEU A 71 12.27 -10.73 8.82
N ILE A 72 11.94 -9.58 8.23
CA ILE A 72 12.47 -9.10 6.95
C ILE A 72 13.93 -8.66 7.11
N GLU A 73 14.25 -7.95 8.18
CA GLU A 73 15.58 -7.40 8.44
C GLU A 73 16.65 -8.50 8.56
N ALA A 74 16.27 -9.66 9.08
CA ALA A 74 17.11 -10.85 9.20
C ALA A 74 17.39 -11.58 7.88
N ARG A 75 16.85 -11.13 6.74
CA ARG A 75 17.04 -11.72 5.40
C ARG A 75 18.17 -11.07 4.62
N SER A 76 18.59 -11.71 3.52
CA SER A 76 19.55 -11.10 2.59
C SER A 76 18.91 -9.95 1.81
N ASP A 77 19.72 -9.05 1.24
CA ASP A 77 19.20 -7.91 0.50
C ASP A 77 18.38 -8.31 -0.73
N SER A 78 18.77 -9.40 -1.41
CA SER A 78 17.99 -9.95 -2.53
C SER A 78 16.63 -10.49 -2.08
N GLU A 79 16.56 -11.11 -0.90
CA GLU A 79 15.30 -11.59 -0.33
C GLU A 79 14.41 -10.43 0.10
N LYS A 80 14.98 -9.37 0.69
CA LYS A 80 14.26 -8.15 1.06
C LYS A 80 13.63 -7.47 -0.16
N GLU A 81 14.39 -7.33 -1.25
CA GLU A 81 13.89 -6.77 -2.50
C GLU A 81 12.76 -7.61 -3.09
N PHE A 82 12.91 -8.94 -3.08
CA PHE A 82 11.85 -9.85 -3.50
C PHE A 82 10.58 -9.70 -2.64
N ILE A 83 10.70 -9.62 -1.31
CA ILE A 83 9.56 -9.44 -0.40
C ILE A 83 8.84 -8.12 -0.71
N ARG A 84 9.57 -7.02 -0.90
CA ARG A 84 9.01 -5.70 -1.23
C ARG A 84 8.27 -5.71 -2.57
N GLU A 85 8.78 -6.44 -3.57
CA GLU A 85 8.11 -6.57 -4.85
C GLU A 85 6.77 -7.31 -4.69
N GLN A 86 6.77 -8.43 -3.95
CA GLN A 86 5.55 -9.20 -3.68
C GLN A 86 4.51 -8.40 -2.89
N GLU A 87 4.94 -7.63 -1.90
CA GLU A 87 4.08 -6.72 -1.15
C GLU A 87 3.43 -5.68 -2.07
N ARG A 88 4.22 -5.05 -2.94
CA ARG A 88 3.74 -4.05 -3.91
C ARG A 88 2.68 -4.65 -4.83
N GLU A 89 2.96 -5.82 -5.42
CA GLU A 89 2.02 -6.51 -6.31
C GLU A 89 0.70 -6.82 -5.59
N GLU A 90 0.76 -7.33 -4.37
CA GLU A 90 -0.43 -7.67 -3.60
C GLU A 90 -1.27 -6.42 -3.25
N ASN A 91 -0.61 -5.34 -2.83
CA ASN A 91 -1.27 -4.08 -2.50
C ASN A 91 -1.90 -3.42 -3.74
N GLU A 92 -1.25 -3.51 -4.91
CA GLU A 92 -1.85 -3.06 -6.16
C GLU A 92 -3.10 -3.87 -6.54
N GLN A 93 -3.08 -5.19 -6.37
CA GLN A 93 -4.26 -6.02 -6.62
C GLN A 93 -5.42 -5.63 -5.70
N LYS A 94 -5.16 -5.36 -4.41
CA LYS A 94 -6.17 -4.87 -3.46
C LYS A 94 -6.75 -3.53 -3.92
N LEU A 95 -5.90 -2.58 -4.33
CA LEU A 95 -6.35 -1.28 -4.87
C LEU A 95 -7.22 -1.44 -6.12
N ARG A 96 -6.87 -2.35 -7.04
CA ARG A 96 -7.66 -2.61 -8.25
C ARG A 96 -9.06 -3.13 -7.91
N ARG A 97 -9.16 -4.05 -6.95
CA ARG A 97 -10.45 -4.60 -6.47
C ARG A 97 -11.33 -3.55 -5.80
N LEU A 98 -10.75 -2.61 -5.06
CA LEU A 98 -11.48 -1.48 -4.46
C LEU A 98 -12.03 -0.56 -5.55
N LYS A 99 -11.19 -0.18 -6.52
CA LYS A 99 -11.59 0.68 -7.64
C LYS A 99 -12.69 0.05 -8.49
N SER A 100 -12.68 -1.26 -8.71
CA SER A 100 -13.76 -1.95 -9.42
C SER A 100 -15.06 -1.98 -8.62
N LYS A 101 -15.00 -2.13 -7.30
CA LYS A 101 -16.18 -2.13 -6.43
C LYS A 101 -16.85 -0.75 -6.37
N ASN A 102 -16.08 0.33 -6.40
CA ASN A 102 -16.59 1.70 -6.34
C ASN A 102 -17.15 2.24 -7.68
N LYS A 103 -16.99 1.49 -8.79
CA LYS A 103 -17.53 1.83 -10.11
C LYS A 103 -18.85 1.11 -10.43
N SER A 104 -19.24 0.13 -9.60
CA SER A 104 -20.51 -0.60 -9.70
C SER A 104 -21.54 -0.02 -8.76
#